data_AF-A0A7S3IC80-F1
#
_entry.id   AF-A0A7S3IC80-F1
#
_cell.length_a   1.000
_cell.length_b   1.000
_cell.length_c   1.000
_cell.angle_alpha   90.00
_cell.angle_beta   90.00
_cell.angle_gamma   90.00
#
_symmetry.space_group_name_H-M   'P 1'
#
loop_
_entity.id
_entity.type
_entity.pdbx_description
1 polymer ?
#
loop_
_entity_poly.entity_id
_entity_poly.type
_entity_poly.pdbx_seq_one_letter_code
_entity_poly.pdbx_strand_id
1 'polypeptide(L)'
;KLKIKMKFAFFISAGVLASTTQSNDDKLHFFEFDNSKMIWNGDWEFYRNTRGDDHNCKLAESDNFYGAQQCKYSWECRGARICERGGWCSGYDGCEGTPLPMEAAGLAADH
;
A
#
# COMPACT_ATOMS: atom_id res chain seq x y z
N LYS A 1 6.06 -68.98 13.57
CA LYS A 1 4.91 -68.14 13.13
C LYS A 1 3.90 -68.07 14.27
N LEU A 2 3.87 -66.97 15.04
CA LEU A 2 2.83 -66.71 16.03
C LEU A 2 2.54 -65.21 16.04
N LYS A 3 1.28 -64.86 15.75
CA LYS A 3 0.76 -63.48 15.70
C LYS A 3 0.52 -62.98 17.13
N ILE A 4 1.07 -61.82 17.49
CA ILE A 4 0.62 -61.07 18.67
C ILE A 4 0.00 -59.77 18.16
N LYS A 5 -1.34 -59.71 18.19
CA LYS A 5 -2.12 -58.48 17.98
C LYS A 5 -2.11 -57.71 19.30
N MET A 6 -1.37 -56.61 19.39
CA MET A 6 -1.43 -55.74 20.56
C MET A 6 -2.32 -54.54 20.22
N LYS A 7 -3.52 -54.55 20.79
CA LYS A 7 -4.50 -53.46 20.74
C LYS A 7 -3.96 -52.32 21.58
N PHE A 8 -3.75 -51.15 20.98
CA PHE A 8 -3.41 -49.93 21.71
C PHE A 8 -4.61 -49.51 22.56
N ALA A 9 -4.46 -49.65 23.87
CA ALA A 9 -5.39 -49.09 24.84
C ALA A 9 -5.18 -47.56 24.88
N PHE A 10 -6.24 -46.81 24.54
CA PHE A 10 -6.30 -45.37 24.68
C PHE A 10 -6.35 -45.04 26.18
N PHE A 11 -5.28 -44.46 26.72
CA PHE A 11 -5.29 -43.88 28.05
C PHE A 11 -6.09 -42.57 27.99
N ILE A 12 -7.21 -42.52 28.72
CA ILE A 12 -7.95 -41.29 28.97
C ILE A 12 -7.15 -40.51 30.00
N SER A 13 -6.29 -39.59 29.55
CA SER A 13 -5.73 -38.56 30.42
C SER A 13 -6.79 -37.48 30.62
N ALA A 14 -7.20 -37.30 31.88
CA ALA A 14 -7.95 -36.15 32.33
C ALA A 14 -7.07 -34.90 32.22
N GLY A 15 -7.02 -34.31 31.03
CA GLY A 15 -6.48 -32.97 30.79
C GLY A 15 -7.64 -31.99 30.76
N VAL A 16 -7.62 -30.99 31.63
CA VAL A 16 -8.52 -29.83 31.58
C VAL A 16 -8.52 -29.28 30.16
N LEU A 17 -9.64 -29.42 29.45
CA LEU A 17 -9.86 -28.76 28.17
C LEU A 17 -10.00 -27.27 28.47
N ALA A 18 -8.87 -26.56 28.47
CA ALA A 18 -8.86 -25.12 28.28
C ALA A 18 -9.56 -24.88 26.93
N SER A 19 -10.81 -24.43 27.00
CA SER A 19 -11.56 -24.05 25.81
C SER A 19 -10.83 -22.86 25.20
N THR A 20 -10.08 -23.10 24.13
CA THR A 20 -9.57 -22.03 23.29
C THR A 20 -10.80 -21.38 22.67
N THR A 21 -11.24 -20.26 23.25
CA THR A 21 -12.16 -19.35 22.58
C THR A 21 -11.43 -18.83 21.34
N GLN A 22 -11.62 -19.50 20.21
CA GLN A 22 -11.20 -19.00 18.92
C GLN A 22 -12.16 -17.86 18.60
N SER A 23 -11.75 -16.64 18.93
CA SER A 23 -12.46 -15.44 18.53
C SER A 23 -12.36 -15.36 17.01
N ASN A 24 -13.40 -15.84 16.33
CA ASN A 24 -13.67 -15.42 14.97
C ASN A 24 -14.04 -13.94 15.05
N ASP A 25 -13.00 -13.10 15.05
CA ASP A 25 -13.10 -11.68 14.77
C ASP A 25 -13.51 -11.57 13.30
N ASP A 26 -14.82 -11.56 13.03
CA ASP A 26 -15.40 -11.09 11.78
C ASP A 26 -15.14 -9.57 11.66
N LYS A 27 -13.87 -9.19 11.58
CA LYS A 27 -13.44 -7.84 11.30
C LYS A 27 -13.71 -7.60 9.83
N LEU A 28 -14.56 -6.61 9.56
CA LEU A 28 -14.77 -6.07 8.22
C LEU A 28 -13.38 -5.84 7.60
N HIS A 29 -13.01 -6.68 6.64
CA HIS A 29 -11.72 -6.60 5.97
C HIS A 29 -11.74 -5.36 5.07
N PHE A 30 -11.50 -4.19 5.64
CA PHE A 30 -11.13 -3.01 4.87
C PHE A 30 -9.77 -3.33 4.27
N PHE A 31 -9.76 -3.74 3.02
CA PHE A 31 -8.57 -4.12 2.28
C PHE A 31 -7.58 -2.95 2.36
N GLU A 32 -6.51 -3.10 3.13
CA GLU A 32 -5.42 -2.14 3.14
C GLU A 32 -4.67 -2.32 1.80
N PHE A 33 -4.96 -1.43 0.86
CA PHE A 33 -4.36 -1.47 -0.47
C PHE A 33 -2.93 -0.93 -0.39
N ASP A 34 -1.97 -1.84 -0.35
CA ASP A 34 -0.54 -1.53 -0.35
C ASP A 34 -0.02 -1.46 -1.79
N ASN A 35 0.18 -0.24 -2.30
CA ASN A 35 0.67 0.00 -3.66
C ASN A 35 1.95 -0.77 -3.97
N SER A 36 2.88 -0.85 -3.00
CA SER A 36 4.15 -1.53 -3.20
C SER A 36 3.92 -2.98 -3.60
N LYS A 37 3.01 -3.68 -2.93
CA LYS A 37 2.71 -5.09 -3.18
C LYS A 37 1.77 -5.27 -4.37
N MET A 38 0.77 -4.42 -4.49
CA MET A 38 -0.36 -4.63 -5.42
C MET A 38 -0.11 -4.07 -6.83
N ILE A 39 0.68 -3.00 -6.96
CA ILE A 39 0.99 -2.35 -8.25
C ILE A 39 2.42 -2.71 -8.68
N TRP A 40 3.37 -2.65 -7.74
CA TRP A 40 4.80 -2.73 -8.04
C TRP A 40 5.46 -4.07 -7.69
N ASN A 41 4.70 -5.05 -7.18
CA ASN A 41 5.20 -6.36 -6.76
C ASN A 41 6.39 -6.31 -5.77
N GLY A 42 6.50 -5.24 -4.99
CA GLY A 42 7.61 -4.97 -4.07
C GLY A 42 8.90 -4.52 -4.76
N ASP A 43 8.90 -4.31 -6.08
CA ASP A 43 10.08 -3.96 -6.85
C ASP A 43 10.29 -2.43 -6.89
N TRP A 44 11.12 -1.96 -5.96
CA TRP A 44 11.50 -0.56 -5.86
C TRP A 44 12.34 -0.08 -7.06
N GLU A 45 13.15 -0.95 -7.66
CA GLU A 45 14.03 -0.58 -8.77
C GLU A 45 13.22 -0.40 -10.05
N PHE A 46 12.29 -1.32 -10.32
CA PHE A 46 11.32 -1.18 -11.39
C PHE A 46 10.50 0.10 -11.21
N TYR A 47 9.94 0.34 -10.02
CA TYR A 47 9.21 1.57 -9.70
C TYR A 47 10.03 2.82 -10.05
N ARG A 48 11.27 2.91 -9.55
CA ARG A 48 12.15 4.05 -9.83
C ARG A 48 12.38 4.24 -11.33
N ASN A 49 12.61 3.15 -12.06
CA ASN A 49 12.86 3.21 -13.50
C ASN A 49 11.64 3.69 -14.30
N THR A 50 10.42 3.48 -13.80
CA THR A 50 9.19 3.99 -14.47
C THR A 50 8.97 5.50 -14.31
N ARG A 51 9.64 6.13 -13.34
CA ARG A 51 9.31 7.51 -12.92
C ARG A 51 9.94 8.59 -13.80
N GLY A 52 10.90 8.21 -14.64
CA GLY A 52 11.40 9.05 -15.74
C GLY A 52 12.04 10.35 -15.28
N ASP A 53 11.80 11.41 -16.04
CA ASP A 53 12.38 12.75 -15.82
C ASP A 53 11.70 13.49 -14.67
N ASP A 54 12.45 14.39 -14.04
CA ASP A 54 11.93 15.31 -13.04
C ASP A 54 10.81 16.19 -13.64
N HIS A 55 9.80 16.54 -12.83
CA HIS A 55 8.67 17.43 -13.18
C HIS A 55 7.63 16.85 -14.16
N ASN A 56 7.38 15.55 -14.10
CA ASN A 56 6.35 14.92 -14.91
C ASN A 56 4.92 15.34 -14.48
N CYS A 57 4.23 16.11 -15.32
CA CYS A 57 2.85 16.54 -15.08
C CYS A 57 1.79 15.45 -15.28
N LYS A 58 2.17 14.31 -15.89
CA LYS A 58 1.29 13.15 -16.08
C LYS A 58 1.54 12.07 -15.02
N LEU A 59 2.34 12.38 -14.00
CA LEU A 59 2.63 11.46 -12.92
C LEU A 59 1.37 11.19 -12.08
N ALA A 60 0.96 9.92 -12.04
CA ALA A 60 -0.09 9.47 -11.15
C ALA A 60 0.49 9.25 -9.74
N GLU A 61 0.35 10.26 -8.86
CA GLU A 61 0.76 10.15 -7.46
C GLU A 61 -0.05 9.11 -6.68
N SER A 62 -1.23 8.70 -7.18
CA SER A 62 -2.03 7.60 -6.63
C SER A 62 -1.27 6.28 -6.61
N ASP A 63 -0.32 6.12 -7.53
CA ASP A 63 0.41 4.87 -7.77
C ASP A 63 1.81 4.95 -7.16
N ASN A 64 2.10 5.94 -6.32
CA ASN A 64 3.40 6.03 -5.65
C ASN A 64 3.65 4.79 -4.80
N PHE A 65 4.91 4.38 -4.68
CA PHE A 65 5.29 3.08 -4.12
C PHE A 65 4.79 2.87 -2.69
N TYR A 66 4.88 3.92 -1.86
CA TYR A 66 4.47 3.87 -0.45
C TYR A 66 2.98 4.15 -0.22
N GLY A 67 2.23 4.45 -1.28
CA GLY A 67 0.82 4.80 -1.23
C GLY A 67 0.53 6.13 -1.94
N ALA A 68 -0.75 6.43 -2.14
CA ALA A 68 -1.17 7.64 -2.84
C ALA A 68 -0.59 8.91 -2.20
N GLN A 69 0.02 9.78 -3.01
CA GLN A 69 0.69 11.03 -2.60
C GLN A 69 1.88 10.86 -1.63
N GLN A 70 2.24 9.63 -1.23
CA GLN A 70 3.41 9.39 -0.40
C GLN A 70 4.67 9.36 -1.26
N CYS A 71 5.79 9.82 -0.71
CA CYS A 71 7.03 9.94 -1.43
C CYS A 71 8.24 9.77 -0.51
N LYS A 72 9.38 9.44 -1.12
CA LYS A 72 10.71 9.49 -0.52
C LYS A 72 11.61 10.50 -1.23
N TYR A 73 11.33 10.78 -2.51
CA TYR A 73 12.06 11.70 -3.35
C TYR A 73 11.09 12.62 -4.13
N SER A 74 11.52 13.83 -4.45
CA SER A 74 10.65 14.81 -5.14
C SER A 74 10.26 14.40 -6.56
N TRP A 75 11.03 13.53 -7.24
CA TRP A 75 10.65 12.98 -8.55
C TRP A 75 9.43 12.04 -8.47
N GLU A 76 9.00 11.65 -7.28
CA GLU A 76 7.75 10.92 -7.06
C GLU A 76 6.52 11.84 -7.03
N CYS A 77 6.73 13.14 -7.12
CA CYS A 77 5.68 14.15 -7.06
C CYS A 77 5.44 14.77 -8.44
N ARG A 78 4.15 15.05 -8.72
CA ARG A 78 3.70 15.59 -10.00
C ARG A 78 4.25 17.00 -10.19
N GLY A 79 4.82 17.25 -11.36
CA GLY A 79 5.32 18.57 -11.74
C GLY A 79 6.35 19.12 -10.74
N ALA A 80 6.20 20.39 -10.35
CA ALA A 80 7.08 21.11 -9.44
C ALA A 80 6.85 20.82 -7.95
N ARG A 81 6.00 19.86 -7.60
CA ARG A 81 5.79 19.45 -6.20
C ARG A 81 7.06 18.85 -5.62
N ILE A 82 7.22 18.98 -4.31
CA ILE A 82 8.39 18.46 -3.59
C ILE A 82 7.96 17.40 -2.59
N CYS A 83 8.87 16.48 -2.30
CA CYS A 83 8.67 15.53 -1.23
C CYS A 83 9.08 16.17 0.10
N GLU A 84 8.11 16.43 0.96
CA GLU A 84 8.37 16.98 2.28
C GLU A 84 8.93 15.94 3.24
N ARG A 85 9.50 16.41 4.36
CA ARG A 85 10.02 15.56 5.44
C ARG A 85 8.98 14.57 5.99
N GLY A 86 7.69 14.85 5.84
CA GLY A 86 6.60 13.96 6.23
C GLY A 86 6.40 12.75 5.30
N GLY A 87 7.12 12.67 4.18
CA GLY A 87 6.94 11.61 3.19
C GLY A 87 5.69 11.81 2.33
N TRP A 88 5.29 13.07 2.11
CA TRP A 88 4.14 13.44 1.30
C TRP A 88 4.52 14.46 0.24
N CYS A 89 3.97 14.29 -0.95
CA CYS A 89 4.08 15.27 -2.01
C CYS A 89 3.29 16.51 -1.64
N SER A 90 3.91 17.69 -1.72
CA SER A 90 3.27 18.96 -1.39
C SER A 90 3.68 20.07 -2.36
N GLY A 91 3.02 21.21 -2.23
CA GLY A 91 3.26 22.38 -3.05
C GLY A 91 2.40 22.42 -4.31
N TYR A 92 2.66 23.44 -5.13
CA TYR A 92 2.00 23.63 -6.40
C TYR A 92 2.76 22.87 -7.49
N ASP A 93 2.04 22.14 -8.35
CA ASP A 93 2.67 21.31 -9.39
C ASP A 93 3.12 22.11 -10.63
N GLY A 94 2.65 23.33 -10.83
CA GLY A 94 3.03 24.11 -12.02
C GLY A 94 2.59 23.47 -13.34
N CYS A 95 1.68 22.50 -13.30
CA CYS A 95 1.17 21.84 -14.49
C CYS A 95 0.03 22.64 -15.11
N GLU A 96 -0.03 22.64 -16.44
CA GLU A 96 -1.14 23.26 -17.17
C GLU A 96 -2.48 22.65 -16.75
N GLY A 97 -3.51 23.50 -16.61
CA GLY A 97 -4.83 23.09 -16.15
C GLY A 97 -4.96 22.86 -14.64
N THR A 98 -3.86 22.85 -13.89
CA THR A 98 -3.94 22.98 -12.43
C THR A 98 -4.25 24.44 -12.10
N PRO A 99 -5.34 24.74 -11.36
CA PRO A 99 -5.63 26.09 -10.92
C PRO A 99 -4.51 26.60 -10.02
N LEU A 100 -4.07 27.85 -10.22
CA LEU A 100 -3.06 28.46 -9.35
C LEU A 100 -3.54 28.41 -7.89
N PRO A 101 -2.64 28.36 -6.89
CA PRO A 101 -3.04 28.25 -5.48
C PRO A 101 -3.97 29.37 -4.98
N MET A 102 -4.03 30.48 -5.70
CA MET A 102 -4.87 31.65 -5.43
C MET A 102 -6.10 31.75 -6.35
N GLU A 103 -6.29 30.80 -7.26
CA GLU A 103 -7.38 30.74 -8.21
C GLU A 103 -8.28 29.53 -7.90
N ALA A 104 -9.60 29.72 -7.90
CA ALA A 104 -10.52 28.62 -7.68
C ALA A 104 -10.48 27.63 -8.85
N ALA A 105 -10.68 26.35 -8.55
CA ALA A 105 -10.69 25.31 -9.58
C ALA A 105 -11.79 25.56 -10.62
N GLY A 106 -11.40 25.57 -11.90
CA GLY A 106 -12.32 25.79 -13.03
C GLY A 106 -12.51 27.25 -13.45
N LEU A 107 -11.67 28.19 -13.00
CA LEU A 107 -11.71 29.59 -13.47
C LEU A 107 -10.81 29.86 -14.70
N ALA A 108 -9.74 29.09 -14.88
CA ALA A 108 -8.88 29.20 -16.06
C ALA A 108 -9.53 28.51 -17.27
N ALA A 109 -9.43 29.13 -18.45
CA ALA A 109 -9.92 28.53 -19.69
C ALA A 109 -9.07 27.31 -20.06
N ASP A 110 -9.74 26.19 -20.28
CA ASP A 110 -9.20 25.02 -20.96
C ASP A 110 -8.85 25.39 -22.41
N HIS A 111 -7.55 25.36 -22.74
CA HIS A 111 -7.01 25.63 -24.07
C HIS A 111 -6.84 24.35 -24.89
#